data_AF-A0A9P4GWR6-F1
#
_entry.id   AF-A0A9P4GWR6-F1
#
_cell.length_a   1.000
_cell.length_b   1.000
_cell.length_c   1.000
_cell.angle_alpha   90.00
_cell.angle_beta   90.00
_cell.angle_gamma   90.00
#
_symmetry.space_group_name_H-M   'P 1'
#
loop_
_entity.id
_entity.type
_entity.pdbx_description
1 polymer ?
#
loop_
_entity_poly.entity_id
_entity_poly.type
_entity_poly.pdbx_seq_one_letter_code
_entity_poly.pdbx_strand_id
1 'polypeptide(L)'
;RGYAADSNAVIDAVVKDVMAWLTRPDNTSWLLIFDNVDREYKLQNGDPDSYDVRRYLPGPGHESVLVTTRLARSELLGKVTKTGYLGELVREEAW
;
A
#
# COMPACT_ATOMS: atom_id res chain seq x y z
N ARG A 1 8.15 24.19 -16.14
CA ARG A 1 8.89 23.02 -15.61
C ARG A 1 9.89 23.54 -14.57
N GLY A 2 9.59 23.40 -13.28
CA GLY A 2 10.46 23.98 -12.23
C GLY A 2 10.10 23.62 -10.78
N TYR A 3 9.34 22.54 -10.53
CA TYR A 3 8.90 22.18 -9.17
C TYR A 3 9.44 20.83 -8.67
N ALA A 4 10.26 20.12 -9.45
CA ALA A 4 10.52 18.70 -9.20
C ALA A 4 11.52 18.41 -8.06
N ALA A 5 12.49 19.29 -7.80
CA ALA A 5 13.50 19.00 -6.78
C ALA A 5 12.94 19.16 -5.35
N ASP A 6 12.15 20.21 -5.11
CA ASP A 6 11.56 20.48 -3.79
C ASP A 6 10.34 19.59 -3.50
N SER A 7 9.61 19.15 -4.53
CA SER A 7 8.40 18.33 -4.34
C SER A 7 8.71 16.98 -3.71
N ASN A 8 9.80 16.31 -4.10
CA ASN A 8 10.16 15.01 -3.53
C ASN A 8 10.55 15.13 -2.06
N ALA A 9 11.32 16.18 -1.70
CA ALA A 9 11.68 16.43 -0.30
C ALA A 9 10.45 16.75 0.56
N VAL A 10 9.47 17.48 0.02
CA VAL A 10 8.19 17.74 0.69
C VAL A 10 7.38 16.45 0.86
N ILE A 11 7.33 15.60 -0.16
CA ILE A 11 6.63 14.30 -0.09
C ILE A 11 7.27 13.41 0.99
N ASP A 12 8.60 13.30 1.00
CA ASP A 12 9.33 12.50 2.00
C ASP A 12 9.07 13.01 3.43
N ALA A 13 8.99 14.33 3.62
CA ALA A 13 8.65 14.93 4.91
C ALA A 13 7.23 14.57 5.35
N VAL A 14 6.25 14.69 4.44
CA VAL A 14 4.85 14.33 4.72
C VAL A 14 4.72 12.84 5.05
N VAL A 15 5.38 11.97 4.28
CA VAL A 15 5.40 10.52 4.57
C VAL A 15 5.95 10.25 5.96
N LYS A 16 7.09 10.87 6.30
CA LYS A 16 7.71 10.71 7.61
C LYS A 16 6.79 11.15 8.74
N ASP A 17 6.11 12.28 8.58
CA ASP A 17 5.19 12.82 9.59
C ASP A 17 3.96 11.92 9.78
N VAL A 18 3.40 11.37 8.70
CA VAL A 18 2.30 10.40 8.76
C VAL A 18 2.73 9.11 9.46
N MET A 19 3.91 8.57 9.14
CA MET A 19 4.44 7.37 9.79
C MET A 19 4.72 7.60 11.28
N ALA A 20 5.21 8.79 11.64
CA ALA A 20 5.39 9.19 13.03
C ALA A 20 4.04 9.26 13.76
N TRP A 21 3.01 9.81 13.11
CA TRP A 21 1.66 9.87 13.68
C TRP A 21 1.03 8.48 13.90
N LEU A 22 1.16 7.56 12.94
CA LEU A 22 0.66 6.17 13.03
C LEU A 22 1.32 5.37 14.17
N THR A 23 2.55 5.72 14.54
CA THR A 23 3.34 5.01 15.57
C THR A 23 3.28 5.67 16.95
N ARG A 24 2.48 6.74 17.12
CA ARG A 24 2.31 7.35 18.43
C ARG A 24 1.66 6.37 19.41
N PRO A 25 2.11 6.32 20.68
CA PRO A 25 1.55 5.41 21.69
C PRO A 25 0.06 5.62 21.98
N ASP A 26 -0.48 6.81 21.69
CA ASP A 26 -1.89 7.17 21.88
C ASP A 26 -2.73 7.02 20.60
N ASN A 27 -2.13 6.60 19.48
CA ASN A 27 -2.81 6.38 18.21
C ASN A 27 -2.95 4.89 17.91
N THR A 28 -3.87 4.24 18.61
CA THR A 28 -4.02 2.77 18.64
C THR A 28 -5.38 2.33 18.10
N SER A 29 -5.93 2.99 17.09
CA SER A 29 -7.22 2.61 16.46
C SER A 29 -7.32 3.20 15.05
N TRP A 30 -6.56 2.66 14.10
CA TRP A 30 -6.53 3.08 12.70
C TRP A 30 -6.58 1.88 11.74
N LEU A 31 -6.98 2.16 10.50
CA LEU A 31 -6.88 1.22 9.39
C LEU A 31 -6.17 1.94 8.25
N LEU A 32 -5.01 1.44 7.84
CA LEU A 32 -4.28 1.97 6.70
C LEU A 32 -4.64 1.16 5.46
N ILE A 33 -5.16 1.82 4.44
CA ILE A 33 -5.59 1.18 3.19
C ILE A 33 -4.66 1.64 2.07
N PHE A 34 -3.93 0.69 1.48
CA PHE A 34 -3.28 0.88 0.19
C PHE A 34 -4.19 0.32 -0.88
N ASP A 35 -4.84 1.21 -1.63
CA ASP A 35 -5.74 0.81 -2.70
C ASP A 35 -5.00 0.67 -4.04
N ASN A 36 -5.41 -0.30 -4.85
CA ASN A 36 -4.92 -0.56 -6.20
C ASN A 36 -3.39 -0.71 -6.33
N VAL A 37 -2.78 -1.52 -5.45
CA VAL A 37 -1.36 -1.89 -5.54
C VAL A 37 -1.20 -2.98 -6.59
N ASP A 38 -1.10 -2.61 -7.87
CA ASP A 38 -1.15 -3.54 -9.02
C ASP A 38 0.17 -3.66 -9.81
N ARG A 39 1.23 -2.98 -9.37
CA ARG A 39 2.57 -3.06 -9.98
C ARG A 39 3.51 -3.83 -9.08
N GLU A 40 4.04 -4.94 -9.58
CA GLU A 40 5.00 -5.75 -8.85
C GLU A 40 6.31 -4.98 -8.65
N TYR A 41 6.65 -4.69 -7.40
CA TYR A 41 7.93 -4.07 -7.07
C TYR A 41 9.08 -5.06 -7.19
N LYS A 42 10.05 -4.75 -8.07
CA LYS A 42 11.28 -5.53 -8.24
C LYS A 42 12.51 -4.63 -8.04
N LEU A 43 13.48 -5.16 -7.29
CA LEU A 43 14.77 -4.49 -7.05
C LEU A 43 15.61 -4.29 -8.32
N GLN A 44 15.43 -5.15 -9.33
CA GLN A 44 16.11 -5.07 -10.62
C GLN A 44 15.10 -5.21 -11.75
N ASN A 45 15.23 -4.40 -12.79
CA ASN A 45 14.38 -4.42 -13.99
C ASN A 45 12.87 -4.37 -13.68
N GLY A 46 12.49 -3.71 -12.58
CA GLY A 46 11.10 -3.49 -12.21
C GLY A 46 10.45 -2.38 -13.03
N ASP A 47 9.14 -2.32 -12.97
CA ASP A 47 8.36 -1.21 -13.51
C ASP A 47 8.84 0.10 -12.83
N PRO A 48 9.27 1.13 -13.58
CA PRO A 48 9.74 2.40 -13.00
C PRO A 48 8.65 3.13 -12.22
N ASP A 49 7.37 2.81 -12.45
CA ASP A 49 6.23 3.36 -11.71
C ASP A 49 5.82 2.46 -10.53
N SER A 50 6.50 1.33 -10.31
CA SER A 50 6.28 0.50 -9.11
C SER A 50 6.91 1.12 -7.87
N TYR A 51 6.36 0.81 -6.71
CA TYR A 51 6.88 1.25 -5.42
C TYR A 51 6.83 0.13 -4.39
N ASP A 52 7.79 0.15 -3.47
CA ASP A 52 7.83 -0.81 -2.37
C ASP A 52 6.87 -0.38 -1.26
N VAL A 53 5.65 -0.94 -1.26
CA VAL A 53 4.63 -0.67 -0.24
C VAL A 53 5.14 -0.93 1.19
N ARG A 54 6.13 -1.81 1.37
CA ARG A 54 6.71 -2.14 2.69
C ARG A 54 7.42 -0.97 3.34
N ARG A 55 7.85 0.03 2.56
CA ARG A 55 8.44 1.28 3.07
C ARG A 55 7.46 2.13 3.87
N TYR A 56 6.16 1.86 3.73
CA TYR A 56 5.07 2.62 4.34
C TYR A 56 4.31 1.80 5.39
N LEU A 57 4.90 0.72 5.89
CA LEU A 57 4.34 -0.05 6.99
C LEU A 57 4.88 0.51 8.32
N PRO A 58 4.01 0.90 9.26
CA PRO A 58 4.45 1.29 10.60
C PRO A 58 5.04 0.08 11.33
N GLY A 59 5.91 0.34 12.30
CA GLY A 59 6.63 -0.69 13.05
C GLY A 59 5.73 -1.67 13.81
N PRO A 60 6.29 -2.79 14.30
CA PRO A 60 5.52 -3.82 14.99
C PRO A 60 4.82 -3.28 16.25
N GLY A 61 3.52 -3.51 16.38
CA GLY A 61 2.78 -3.27 17.62
C GLY A 61 1.40 -2.64 17.49
N HIS A 62 1.04 -2.03 16.35
CA HIS A 62 -0.21 -1.27 16.26
C HIS A 62 -0.91 -1.42 14.90
N GLU A 63 -2.18 -1.85 14.97
CA GLU A 63 -3.26 -1.71 13.97
C GLU A 63 -3.14 -2.38 12.59
N SER A 64 -4.29 -2.50 11.91
CA SER A 64 -4.47 -3.29 10.67
C SER A 64 -4.09 -2.53 9.41
N VAL A 65 -3.42 -3.20 8.48
CA VAL A 65 -3.15 -2.71 7.11
C VAL A 65 -3.94 -3.54 6.11
N LEU A 66 -4.69 -2.88 5.22
CA LEU A 66 -5.38 -3.51 4.10
C LEU A 66 -4.71 -3.09 2.80
N VAL A 67 -4.40 -4.06 1.95
CA VAL A 67 -3.88 -3.81 0.59
C VAL A 67 -4.86 -4.42 -0.39
N THR A 68 -5.40 -3.62 -1.32
CA THR A 68 -6.17 -4.13 -2.46
C THR A 68 -5.24 -4.21 -3.67
N THR A 69 -5.33 -5.31 -4.40
CA THR A 69 -4.43 -5.61 -5.50
C THR A 69 -5.11 -6.51 -6.52
N ARG A 70 -4.72 -6.36 -7.78
CA ARG A 70 -5.07 -7.29 -8.87
C ARG A 70 -3.94 -8.27 -9.18
N LEU A 71 -2.78 -8.15 -8.51
CA LEU A 71 -1.65 -9.05 -8.68
C LEU A 71 -2.03 -10.46 -8.25
N ALA A 72 -1.49 -11.44 -8.98
CA ALA A 72 -1.63 -12.83 -8.60
C ALA A 72 -0.91 -13.09 -7.27
N ARG A 73 -1.38 -14.07 -6.50
CA ARG A 73 -0.79 -14.43 -5.21
C ARG A 73 0.72 -14.74 -5.30
N SER A 74 1.18 -15.30 -6.41
CA SER A 74 2.61 -15.59 -6.67
C SER A 74 3.48 -14.33 -6.76
N GLU A 75 2.88 -13.18 -7.05
CA GLU A 75 3.55 -11.89 -7.21
C GLU A 75 3.53 -11.08 -5.90
N LEU A 76 2.84 -11.57 -4.86
CA LEU A 76 2.78 -10.92 -3.55
C LEU A 76 3.88 -11.45 -2.63
N LEU A 77 4.70 -10.55 -2.10
CA LEU A 77 5.76 -10.88 -1.15
C LEU A 77 5.20 -10.95 0.28
N GLY A 78 5.09 -12.15 0.86
CA GLY A 78 4.71 -12.37 2.26
C GLY A 78 3.52 -13.32 2.47
N LYS A 79 3.19 -13.60 3.74
CA LYS A 79 2.05 -14.45 4.08
C LYS A 79 0.73 -13.68 3.93
N VAL A 80 0.06 -13.88 2.80
CA VAL A 80 -1.25 -13.27 2.54
C VAL A 80 -2.37 -14.18 3.08
N THR A 81 -3.04 -13.73 4.14
CA THR A 81 -4.33 -14.30 4.55
C THR A 81 -5.42 -13.63 3.72
N LYS A 82 -5.99 -14.35 2.75
CA LYS A 82 -7.11 -13.84 1.93
C LYS A 82 -8.36 -13.84 2.80
N THR A 83 -8.91 -12.66 3.09
CA THR A 83 -10.14 -12.50 3.90
C THR A 83 -11.41 -12.38 3.08
N GLY A 84 -11.36 -12.61 1.76
CA GLY A 84 -12.53 -12.64 0.88
C GLY A 84 -12.14 -12.41 -0.58
N TYR A 85 -12.97 -12.85 -1.51
CA TYR A 85 -12.88 -12.46 -2.92
C TYR A 85 -14.09 -11.57 -3.18
N LEU A 86 -13.91 -10.27 -3.41
CA LEU A 86 -15.00 -9.37 -3.85
C LEU A 86 -15.24 -9.51 -5.36
N GLY A 87 -15.18 -10.73 -5.89
CA GLY A 87 -15.24 -11.04 -7.31
C GLY A 87 -16.45 -11.88 -7.73
N GLU A 88 -17.33 -12.27 -6.80
CA GLU A 88 -18.49 -13.13 -7.12
C GLU A 88 -19.84 -12.39 -7.05
N LEU A 89 -19.84 -11.05 -7.08
CA LEU A 89 -21.08 -10.24 -7.01
C LEU A 89 -21.44 -9.51 -8.31
N VAL A 90 -20.85 -9.88 -9.44
CA VAL A 90 -21.42 -9.52 -10.75
C VAL A 90 -21.44 -10.78 -11.61
N ARG A 91 -22.36 -11.69 -11.29
CA ARG A 91 -22.89 -12.59 -12.33
C ARG A 91 -23.83 -11.75 -13.19
N GLU A 92 -23.62 -11.85 -14.49
CA GLU A 92 -24.50 -11.40 -15.57
C GLU A 92 -25.98 -11.53 -15.20
N GLU A 93 -26.63 -10.40 -14.96
CA GLU A 93 -28.04 -10.24 -15.30
C GLU A 93 -28.06 -10.00 -16.81
N ALA A 94 -28.28 -11.09 -17.55
CA ALA A 94 -28.57 -11.07 -18.97
C ALA A 94 -29.91 -10.35 -19.19
N TRP A 95 -29.88 -9.20 -19.86
CA TRP A 95 -30.96 -8.68 -20.73
C TRP A 95 -30.34 -7.87 -21.86
#